data_AF-A0A2D8V7Q7-F1
#
_entry.id   AF-A0A2D8V7Q7-F1
#
_cell.length_a   1.000
_cell.length_b   1.000
_cell.length_c   1.000
_cell.angle_alpha   90.00
_cell.angle_beta   90.00
_cell.angle_gamma   90.00
#
_symmetry.space_group_name_H-M   'P 1'
#
loop_
_entity.id
_entity.type
_entity.pdbx_description
1 polymer ?
#
loop_
_entity_poly.entity_id
_entity_poly.type
_entity_poly.pdbx_seq_one_letter_code
_entity_poly.pdbx_strand_id
1 'polypeptide(L)'
;MVCKYIIYYLWSVYVIKNKDISIIKNMINLLKISTITIFIFFSCENNPAFYTDCNGETNGLAIEDNCGNCDNDPTNDCTLDCNNIWGGNSVFDECGVCGGNGKLNCNGECIIPDVNGNYIDDYIDCFGTCNGNATLDECNVCNGPGAVYLCGCSGLEQGKCDCDGNILDCNDVCGGTSELDCNGECGGLNLIDECGVCGGDGPEENFNCNGECIAEGSNLDISGYDECGVCGGDSSTCSSEFDGCELPVNYIYSLNGSVYYNVDFNISGFQWIVQGATLVGGASGGDAASSGFFIQTGNNTVIGFSFTGGIIPAGCGILTNLDLDSEPTQFINIEFEDDSNNPFFSPEVNYFSE
;
A
#
# COMPACT_ATOMS: atom_id res chain seq x y z
N MET A 1 14.31 5.48 71.40
CA MET A 1 14.25 5.42 72.87
C MET A 1 15.50 4.73 73.42
N VAL A 2 16.46 5.45 74.02
CA VAL A 2 17.62 4.84 74.69
C VAL A 2 17.52 5.20 76.17
N CYS A 3 16.93 4.31 76.98
CA CYS A 3 16.91 4.47 78.42
C CYS A 3 18.27 4.04 79.00
N LYS A 4 18.87 4.88 79.86
CA LYS A 4 20.04 4.50 80.65
C LYS A 4 19.57 4.06 82.04
N TYR A 5 20.12 2.96 82.53
CA TYR A 5 19.89 2.51 83.90
C TYR A 5 21.08 2.90 84.76
N ILE A 6 20.83 3.57 85.89
CA ILE A 6 21.83 3.80 86.93
C ILE A 6 21.44 2.93 88.12
N ILE A 7 22.33 2.00 88.49
CA ILE A 7 22.16 1.15 89.68
C ILE A 7 23.17 1.62 90.72
N TYR A 8 22.70 1.97 91.91
CA TYR A 8 23.55 2.31 93.05
C TYR A 8 23.77 1.08 93.95
N TYR A 9 25.03 0.76 94.25
CA TYR A 9 25.40 -0.14 95.35
C TYR A 9 26.18 0.69 96.39
N LEU A 10 25.95 0.43 97.68
CA LEU A 10 26.76 1.03 98.74
C LEU A 10 28.21 0.56 98.53
N TRP A 11 29.01 1.47 97.97
CA TRP A 11 30.46 1.42 97.64
C TRP A 11 30.88 1.15 96.18
N SER A 12 30.00 1.24 95.16
CA SER A 12 30.39 1.41 93.73
C SER A 12 29.22 1.88 92.84
N VAL A 13 29.51 2.70 91.80
CA VAL A 13 28.53 3.16 90.79
C VAL A 13 28.76 2.40 89.47
N TYR A 14 27.71 1.77 88.92
CA TYR A 14 27.75 1.15 87.60
C TYR A 14 26.74 1.83 86.65
N VAL A 15 27.22 2.19 85.46
CA VAL A 15 26.40 2.73 84.36
C VAL A 15 26.21 1.63 83.31
N ILE A 16 24.98 1.16 83.13
CA ILE A 16 24.68 0.14 82.11
C ILE A 16 23.99 0.83 80.93
N LYS A 17 24.61 0.76 79.75
CA LYS A 17 24.01 1.15 78.47
C LYS A 17 23.50 -0.10 77.75
N ASN A 18 22.26 -0.54 78.00
CA ASN A 18 21.62 -1.50 77.09
C ASN A 18 20.10 -1.65 77.30
N LYS A 19 19.40 -2.05 76.25
CA LYS A 19 17.92 -2.18 76.18
C LYS A 19 17.35 -3.48 76.75
N ASP A 20 18.18 -4.49 77.08
CA ASP A 20 17.71 -5.81 77.49
C ASP A 20 17.81 -6.06 79.02
N ILE A 21 16.64 -6.22 79.66
CA ILE A 21 16.46 -6.48 81.10
C ILE A 21 16.96 -7.89 81.51
N SER A 22 17.12 -8.81 80.55
CA SER A 22 17.55 -10.20 80.76
C SER A 22 19.00 -10.34 81.25
N ILE A 23 19.89 -9.38 80.92
CA ILE A 23 21.30 -9.40 81.36
C ILE A 23 21.44 -9.02 82.85
N ILE A 24 20.53 -8.20 83.38
CA ILE A 24 20.53 -7.75 84.78
C ILE A 24 20.21 -8.92 85.73
N LYS A 25 19.27 -9.80 85.33
CA LYS A 25 18.93 -11.02 86.10
C LYS A 25 20.12 -11.98 86.25
N ASN A 26 20.97 -12.10 85.22
CA ASN A 26 22.13 -12.99 85.25
C ASN A 26 23.26 -12.48 86.17
N MET A 27 23.49 -11.15 86.26
CA MET A 27 24.48 -10.61 87.21
C MET A 27 24.05 -10.75 88.67
N ILE A 28 22.75 -10.63 88.98
CA ILE A 28 22.21 -10.79 90.35
C ILE A 28 22.40 -12.23 90.86
N ASN A 29 22.21 -13.23 89.98
CA ASN A 29 22.34 -14.65 90.33
C ASN A 29 23.80 -15.09 90.63
N LEU A 30 24.81 -14.38 90.12
CA LEU A 30 26.23 -14.72 90.29
C LEU A 30 26.81 -14.30 91.65
N LEU A 31 26.17 -13.40 92.41
CA LEU A 31 26.71 -12.83 93.66
C LEU A 31 26.07 -13.37 94.96
N LYS A 32 25.09 -14.29 94.91
CA LYS A 32 24.45 -14.98 96.06
C LYS A 32 24.24 -14.10 97.31
N ILE A 33 23.49 -13.00 97.18
CA ILE A 33 23.08 -12.15 98.31
C ILE A 33 21.54 -12.09 98.33
N SER A 34 20.93 -12.49 99.44
CA SER A 34 19.52 -12.89 99.52
C SER A 34 18.50 -11.79 99.84
N THR A 35 18.91 -10.54 100.03
CA THR A 35 17.97 -9.41 100.19
C THR A 35 18.64 -8.09 99.81
N ILE A 36 18.27 -7.48 98.69
CA ILE A 36 18.74 -6.14 98.28
C ILE A 36 17.54 -5.30 97.81
N THR A 37 17.40 -4.12 98.38
CA THR A 37 16.47 -3.07 97.90
C THR A 37 17.16 -2.30 96.78
N ILE A 38 16.71 -2.48 95.54
CA ILE A 38 17.24 -1.79 94.36
C ILE A 38 16.39 -0.53 94.13
N PHE A 39 17.01 0.65 94.19
CA PHE A 39 16.40 1.88 93.69
C PHE A 39 16.72 2.03 92.20
N ILE A 40 15.73 1.77 91.35
CA ILE A 40 15.81 2.04 89.91
C ILE A 40 15.27 3.44 89.67
N PHE A 41 16.15 4.39 89.35
CA PHE A 41 15.73 5.70 88.87
C PHE A 41 15.60 5.67 87.35
N PHE A 42 14.39 5.86 86.84
CA PHE A 42 14.17 6.16 85.43
C PHE A 42 14.49 7.62 85.17
N SER A 43 15.70 7.91 84.72
CA SER A 43 15.98 9.20 84.09
C SER A 43 15.74 9.03 82.59
N CYS A 44 14.54 9.38 82.14
CA CYS A 44 14.32 9.67 80.73
C CYS A 44 14.67 11.14 80.52
N GLU A 45 15.75 11.42 79.79
CA GLU A 45 15.82 12.71 79.10
C GLU A 45 14.62 12.72 78.16
N ASN A 46 13.63 13.56 78.44
CA ASN A 46 12.55 13.88 77.51
C ASN A 46 13.19 14.60 76.32
N ASN A 47 13.79 13.86 75.41
CA ASN A 47 13.97 14.32 74.05
C ASN A 47 12.56 14.26 73.44
N PRO A 48 11.90 15.40 73.13
CA PRO A 48 10.62 15.34 72.41
C PRO A 48 10.95 14.80 71.01
N ALA A 49 10.87 13.48 70.86
CA ALA A 49 10.85 12.88 69.55
C ALA A 49 9.49 13.27 68.95
N PHE A 50 9.47 14.39 68.25
CA PHE A 50 8.39 14.74 67.33
C PHE A 50 8.27 13.55 66.36
N TYR A 51 7.19 12.79 66.51
CA TYR A 51 6.85 11.71 65.59
C TYR A 51 5.88 12.30 64.56
N THR A 52 6.26 12.22 63.29
CA THR A 52 5.41 12.63 62.19
C THR A 52 4.63 11.41 61.73
N ASP A 53 3.31 11.53 61.65
CA ASP A 53 2.42 10.48 61.14
C ASP A 53 2.55 10.33 59.61
N CYS A 54 1.90 9.34 59.00
CA CYS A 54 2.07 9.09 57.55
C CYS A 54 1.52 10.21 56.66
N ASN A 55 0.70 11.14 57.20
CA ASN A 55 0.17 12.31 56.49
C ASN A 55 1.08 13.55 56.65
N GLY A 56 2.23 13.40 57.33
CA GLY A 56 3.14 14.50 57.56
C GLY A 56 2.78 15.36 58.77
N GLU A 57 1.79 14.96 59.59
CA GLU A 57 1.38 15.72 60.76
C GLU A 57 2.23 15.40 61.99
N THR A 58 2.72 16.45 62.64
CA THR A 58 3.55 16.30 63.83
C THR A 58 2.67 15.93 65.03
N ASN A 59 2.93 14.76 65.61
CA ASN A 59 2.08 14.09 66.61
C ASN A 59 0.69 13.67 66.11
N GLY A 60 0.52 13.48 64.80
CA GLY A 60 -0.69 12.89 64.24
C GLY A 60 -0.85 11.40 64.59
N LEU A 61 -2.04 10.86 64.36
CA LEU A 61 -2.40 9.47 64.68
C LEU A 61 -2.54 8.59 63.43
N ALA A 62 -2.38 9.13 62.22
CA ALA A 62 -2.54 8.35 61.01
C ALA A 62 -1.39 7.34 60.85
N ILE A 63 -1.72 6.09 60.57
CA ILE A 63 -0.79 4.99 60.35
C ILE A 63 -1.01 4.49 58.93
N GLU A 64 0.09 4.26 58.21
CA GLU A 64 0.03 3.69 56.87
C GLU A 64 -0.29 2.19 57.00
N ASP A 65 -1.41 1.76 56.41
CA ASP A 65 -1.75 0.35 56.31
C ASP A 65 -0.77 -0.38 55.36
N ASN A 66 -0.86 -1.72 55.31
CA ASN A 66 0.05 -2.51 54.47
C ASN A 66 -0.22 -2.37 52.95
N CYS A 67 -1.22 -1.57 52.55
CA CYS A 67 -1.53 -1.20 51.17
C CYS A 67 -1.11 0.24 50.82
N GLY A 68 -0.57 0.98 51.78
CA GLY A 68 -0.13 2.36 51.58
C GLY A 68 -1.22 3.41 51.81
N ASN A 69 -2.37 3.04 52.38
CA ASN A 69 -3.38 4.01 52.79
C ASN A 69 -3.03 4.56 54.17
N CYS A 70 -2.92 5.89 54.25
CA CYS A 70 -2.58 6.58 55.48
C CYS A 70 -3.83 7.17 56.13
N ASP A 71 -4.39 6.47 57.11
CA ASP A 71 -5.48 6.98 57.93
C ASP A 71 -5.46 6.43 59.37
N ASN A 72 -6.52 6.64 60.14
CA ASN A 72 -6.63 6.21 61.54
C ASN A 72 -7.90 5.37 61.77
N ASP A 73 -8.47 4.81 60.71
CA ASP A 73 -9.65 3.96 60.75
C ASP A 73 -9.25 2.49 60.51
N PRO A 74 -8.93 1.73 61.57
CA PRO A 74 -8.48 0.34 61.41
C PRO A 74 -9.54 -0.60 60.82
N THR A 75 -10.76 -0.12 60.52
CA THR A 75 -11.81 -0.90 59.86
C THR A 75 -11.69 -0.94 58.34
N ASN A 76 -10.98 0.02 57.74
CA ASN A 76 -10.72 0.05 56.31
C ASN A 76 -9.31 -0.45 55.94
N ASP A 77 -8.47 -0.74 56.95
CA ASP A 77 -7.16 -1.37 56.80
C ASP A 77 -7.29 -2.59 55.89
N CYS A 78 -6.51 -2.60 54.82
CA CYS A 78 -6.58 -3.71 53.89
C CYS A 78 -6.14 -5.03 54.56
N THR A 79 -6.81 -6.12 54.21
CA THR A 79 -6.48 -7.46 54.71
C THR A 79 -5.66 -8.24 53.70
N LEU A 80 -4.93 -9.23 54.21
CA LEU A 80 -4.21 -10.17 53.38
C LEU A 80 -5.20 -11.11 52.67
N ASP A 81 -5.08 -11.21 51.35
CA ASP A 81 -5.80 -12.24 50.59
C ASP A 81 -5.12 -13.61 50.75
N CYS A 82 -5.73 -14.68 50.21
CA CYS A 82 -5.17 -16.02 50.36
C CYS A 82 -3.83 -16.25 49.63
N ASN A 83 -3.39 -15.32 48.76
CA ASN A 83 -2.10 -15.33 48.06
C ASN A 83 -1.04 -14.49 48.78
N ASN A 84 -1.34 -14.04 50.01
CA ASN A 84 -0.49 -13.15 50.78
C ASN A 84 -0.30 -11.76 50.14
N ILE A 85 -1.30 -11.28 49.40
CA ILE A 85 -1.31 -9.93 48.83
C ILE A 85 -2.25 -9.06 49.68
N TRP A 86 -1.71 -7.96 50.21
CA TRP A 86 -2.49 -6.97 50.95
C TRP A 86 -3.46 -6.25 50.00
N GLY A 87 -4.75 -6.22 50.37
CA GLY A 87 -5.81 -5.63 49.54
C GLY A 87 -6.17 -6.44 48.29
N GLY A 88 -5.67 -7.67 48.17
CA GLY A 88 -6.05 -8.58 47.10
C GLY A 88 -7.48 -9.12 47.27
N ASN A 89 -8.04 -9.62 46.17
CA ASN A 89 -9.41 -10.18 46.13
C ASN A 89 -9.44 -11.71 46.09
N SER A 90 -8.29 -12.38 46.21
CA SER A 90 -8.22 -13.84 46.09
C SER A 90 -8.85 -14.50 47.32
N VAL A 91 -9.78 -15.42 47.10
CA VAL A 91 -10.43 -16.21 48.17
C VAL A 91 -10.14 -17.69 48.00
N PHE A 92 -10.15 -18.45 49.10
CA PHE A 92 -10.09 -19.91 49.03
C PHE A 92 -11.41 -20.44 48.43
N ASP A 93 -11.30 -21.42 47.53
CA ASP A 93 -12.43 -22.23 47.11
C ASP A 93 -12.84 -23.27 48.17
N GLU A 94 -13.87 -24.07 47.91
CA GLU A 94 -14.34 -25.10 48.86
C GLU A 94 -13.31 -26.22 49.06
N CYS A 95 -12.34 -26.33 48.16
CA CYS A 95 -11.22 -27.26 48.24
C CYS A 95 -10.02 -26.71 49.03
N GLY A 96 -10.06 -25.43 49.43
CA GLY A 96 -8.96 -24.78 50.14
C GLY A 96 -7.83 -24.31 49.22
N VAL A 97 -8.07 -24.18 47.91
CA VAL A 97 -7.12 -23.61 46.95
C VAL A 97 -7.42 -22.12 46.77
N CYS A 98 -6.39 -21.28 46.91
CA CYS A 98 -6.52 -19.84 46.74
C CYS A 98 -6.78 -19.47 45.28
N GLY A 99 -7.87 -18.75 45.00
CA GLY A 99 -8.29 -18.37 43.64
C GLY A 99 -8.74 -19.55 42.78
N GLY A 100 -8.99 -20.71 43.39
CA GLY A 100 -9.49 -21.89 42.70
C GLY A 100 -10.99 -21.84 42.44
N ASN A 101 -11.49 -22.84 41.71
CA ASN A 101 -12.91 -23.06 41.42
C ASN A 101 -13.38 -24.46 41.81
N GLY A 102 -12.62 -25.14 42.68
CA GLY A 102 -12.93 -26.46 43.17
C GLY A 102 -14.14 -26.46 44.11
N LYS A 103 -14.89 -27.56 44.07
CA LYS A 103 -16.04 -27.82 44.95
C LYS A 103 -15.85 -29.12 45.71
N LEU A 104 -16.55 -29.25 46.83
CA LEU A 104 -16.64 -30.54 47.51
C LEU A 104 -17.74 -31.40 46.87
N ASN A 105 -17.45 -32.66 46.60
CA ASN A 105 -18.45 -33.63 46.21
C ASN A 105 -19.29 -34.09 47.41
N CYS A 106 -20.24 -34.99 47.17
CA CYS A 106 -21.17 -35.47 48.20
C CYS A 106 -20.52 -36.30 49.30
N ASN A 107 -19.29 -36.75 49.07
CA ASN A 107 -18.46 -37.46 50.04
C ASN A 107 -17.48 -36.53 50.77
N GLY A 108 -17.48 -35.22 50.46
CA GLY A 108 -16.57 -34.23 51.03
C GLY A 108 -15.17 -34.26 50.42
N GLU A 109 -15.00 -34.86 49.25
CA GLU A 109 -13.74 -34.87 48.50
C GLU A 109 -13.71 -33.69 47.53
N CYS A 110 -12.53 -33.11 47.34
CA CYS A 110 -12.36 -32.02 46.39
C CYS A 110 -12.45 -32.50 44.94
N ILE A 111 -13.25 -31.82 44.14
CA ILE A 111 -13.33 -31.98 42.69
C ILE A 111 -13.09 -30.64 41.99
N ILE A 112 -12.35 -30.69 40.89
CA ILE A 112 -12.02 -29.51 40.07
C ILE A 112 -12.78 -29.65 38.74
N PRO A 113 -13.41 -28.58 38.24
CA PRO A 113 -14.11 -28.65 36.96
C PRO A 113 -13.14 -28.85 35.80
N ASP A 114 -13.65 -29.41 34.70
CA ASP A 114 -12.90 -29.55 33.45
C ASP A 114 -12.63 -28.18 32.78
N VAL A 115 -11.98 -28.21 31.61
CA VAL A 115 -11.69 -27.00 30.82
C VAL A 115 -12.93 -26.23 30.35
N ASN A 116 -14.10 -26.90 30.34
CA ASN A 116 -15.39 -26.32 29.96
C ASN A 116 -16.21 -25.88 31.20
N GLY A 117 -15.66 -26.04 32.41
CA GLY A 117 -16.31 -25.66 33.65
C GLY A 117 -17.25 -26.71 34.23
N ASN A 118 -17.25 -27.95 33.74
CA ASN A 118 -18.15 -29.00 34.21
C ASN A 118 -17.53 -29.82 35.35
N TYR A 119 -18.35 -30.16 36.34
CA TYR A 119 -17.97 -31.10 37.40
C TYR A 119 -18.33 -32.54 37.00
N ILE A 120 -17.41 -33.48 37.18
CA ILE A 120 -17.62 -34.89 36.82
C ILE A 120 -17.36 -35.76 38.06
N ASP A 121 -18.42 -36.33 38.62
CA ASP A 121 -18.39 -37.31 39.71
C ASP A 121 -19.67 -38.17 39.70
N ASP A 122 -19.63 -39.36 40.29
CA ASP A 122 -20.72 -40.36 40.21
C ASP A 122 -22.03 -39.89 40.89
N TYR A 123 -21.94 -38.98 41.86
CA TYR A 123 -23.06 -38.51 42.67
C TYR A 123 -23.34 -37.01 42.51
N ILE A 124 -22.68 -36.35 41.56
CA ILE A 124 -22.82 -34.91 41.32
C ILE A 124 -23.27 -34.68 39.88
N ASP A 125 -24.10 -33.67 39.68
CA ASP A 125 -24.42 -33.22 38.32
C ASP A 125 -23.32 -32.31 37.76
N CYS A 126 -23.38 -32.00 36.46
CA CYS A 126 -22.34 -31.21 35.81
C CYS A 126 -22.22 -29.75 36.31
N PHE A 127 -23.17 -29.25 37.13
CA PHE A 127 -23.07 -27.96 37.82
C PHE A 127 -22.44 -28.06 39.22
N GLY A 128 -22.11 -29.28 39.65
CA GLY A 128 -21.55 -29.56 40.96
C GLY A 128 -22.63 -29.63 42.04
N THR A 129 -23.86 -30.05 41.71
CA THR A 129 -24.93 -30.28 42.69
C THR A 129 -25.05 -31.77 43.03
N CYS A 130 -25.01 -32.09 44.32
CA CYS A 130 -25.21 -33.44 44.81
C CYS A 130 -26.59 -34.01 44.47
N ASN A 131 -26.60 -35.20 43.86
CA ASN A 131 -27.79 -35.86 43.32
C ASN A 131 -28.61 -34.97 42.38
N GLY A 132 -27.95 -34.01 41.73
CA GLY A 132 -28.58 -33.21 40.70
C GLY A 132 -28.87 -34.05 39.45
N ASN A 133 -29.60 -33.46 38.51
CA ASN A 133 -30.03 -34.12 37.28
C ASN A 133 -29.46 -33.46 36.01
N ALA A 134 -28.56 -32.50 36.16
CA ALA A 134 -27.94 -31.85 35.02
C ALA A 134 -26.94 -32.79 34.32
N THR A 135 -27.05 -32.92 33.01
CA THR A 135 -26.22 -33.81 32.20
C THR A 135 -25.47 -33.03 31.14
N LEU A 136 -24.30 -33.51 30.75
CA LEU A 136 -23.59 -32.98 29.58
C LEU A 136 -24.36 -33.32 28.30
N ASP A 137 -24.42 -32.35 27.40
CA ASP A 137 -24.86 -32.57 26.02
C ASP A 137 -23.70 -33.07 25.12
N GLU A 138 -23.94 -33.26 23.82
CA GLU A 138 -22.88 -33.68 22.87
C GLU A 138 -21.72 -32.67 22.73
N CYS A 139 -21.91 -31.44 23.22
CA CYS A 139 -20.94 -30.36 23.20
C CYS A 139 -20.18 -30.21 24.52
N ASN A 140 -20.35 -31.15 25.46
CA ASN A 140 -19.84 -31.08 26.82
C ASN A 140 -20.27 -29.80 27.53
N VAL A 141 -21.50 -29.31 27.26
CA VAL A 141 -22.12 -28.20 27.98
C VAL A 141 -23.18 -28.77 28.91
N CYS A 142 -23.10 -28.40 30.19
CA CYS A 142 -24.06 -28.85 31.19
C CYS A 142 -25.48 -28.34 30.92
N ASN A 143 -26.44 -29.25 30.73
CA ASN A 143 -27.80 -28.99 30.23
C ASN A 143 -27.82 -28.08 29.00
N GLY A 144 -26.79 -28.21 28.15
CA GLY A 144 -26.69 -27.44 26.93
C GLY A 144 -27.73 -27.86 25.89
N PRO A 145 -27.86 -27.07 24.81
CA PRO A 145 -28.84 -27.34 23.77
C PRO A 145 -28.51 -28.59 22.91
N GLY A 146 -27.31 -29.17 23.03
CA GLY A 146 -26.76 -30.18 22.13
C GLY A 146 -26.09 -29.57 20.92
N ALA A 147 -25.75 -30.41 19.93
CA ALA A 147 -25.19 -30.02 18.65
C ALA A 147 -26.25 -29.34 17.75
N VAL A 148 -26.71 -28.16 18.14
CA VAL A 148 -27.82 -27.43 17.49
C VAL A 148 -27.36 -26.40 16.45
N TYR A 149 -26.07 -26.11 16.37
CA TYR A 149 -25.55 -25.24 15.32
C TYR A 149 -25.34 -26.03 14.03
N LEU A 150 -25.32 -25.31 12.90
CA LEU A 150 -25.03 -25.92 11.59
C LEU A 150 -23.70 -26.71 11.60
N CYS A 151 -22.75 -26.30 12.43
CA CYS A 151 -21.44 -26.94 12.63
C CYS A 151 -21.33 -27.71 13.95
N GLY A 152 -22.47 -28.23 14.42
CA GLY A 152 -22.57 -28.98 15.66
C GLY A 152 -22.50 -28.09 16.90
N CYS A 153 -21.37 -28.13 17.60
CA CYS A 153 -21.14 -27.43 18.87
C CYS A 153 -20.52 -26.04 18.72
N SER A 154 -19.96 -25.78 17.53
CA SER A 154 -19.46 -24.48 17.14
C SER A 154 -20.49 -23.80 16.24
N GLY A 155 -20.71 -22.51 16.45
CA GLY A 155 -21.35 -21.70 15.41
C GLY A 155 -20.46 -21.60 14.18
N LEU A 156 -21.00 -21.06 13.07
CA LEU A 156 -20.16 -20.61 11.97
C LEU A 156 -19.25 -19.48 12.47
N GLU A 157 -17.95 -19.60 12.21
CA GLU A 157 -17.00 -18.52 12.47
C GLU A 157 -17.36 -17.27 11.64
N GLN A 158 -17.04 -16.09 12.16
CA GLN A 158 -17.38 -14.83 11.49
C GLN A 158 -16.71 -14.74 10.11
N GLY A 159 -17.50 -14.46 9.07
CA GLY A 159 -17.02 -14.38 7.68
C GLY A 159 -16.83 -15.74 7.00
N LYS A 160 -17.17 -16.85 7.68
CA LYS A 160 -17.17 -18.19 7.10
C LYS A 160 -18.58 -18.58 6.66
N CYS A 161 -18.66 -19.40 5.62
CA CYS A 161 -19.92 -19.84 5.04
C CYS A 161 -20.24 -21.32 5.30
N ASP A 162 -19.26 -22.10 5.77
CA ASP A 162 -19.45 -23.47 6.21
C ASP A 162 -18.56 -23.85 7.42
N CYS A 163 -18.69 -25.11 7.83
CA CYS A 163 -18.04 -25.67 9.01
C CYS A 163 -16.58 -26.06 8.78
N ASP A 164 -16.15 -26.14 7.52
CA ASP A 164 -14.76 -26.39 7.15
C ASP A 164 -13.95 -25.08 7.12
N GLY A 165 -14.60 -23.93 7.37
CA GLY A 165 -13.98 -22.62 7.44
C GLY A 165 -13.79 -21.97 6.06
N ASN A 166 -14.56 -22.41 5.06
CA ASN A 166 -14.56 -21.81 3.74
C ASN A 166 -15.21 -20.41 3.78
N ILE A 167 -14.82 -19.57 2.82
CA ILE A 167 -15.32 -18.20 2.64
C ILE A 167 -16.14 -18.18 1.33
N LEU A 168 -17.12 -17.29 1.26
CA LEU A 168 -17.87 -17.03 0.02
C LEU A 168 -16.94 -16.42 -1.02
N ASP A 169 -16.97 -16.97 -2.23
CA ASP A 169 -16.37 -16.31 -3.39
C ASP A 169 -17.26 -15.15 -3.86
N CYS A 170 -16.83 -14.41 -4.89
CA CYS A 170 -17.60 -13.26 -5.37
C CYS A 170 -18.94 -13.60 -6.07
N ASN A 171 -19.24 -14.89 -6.28
CA ASN A 171 -20.51 -15.40 -6.82
C ASN A 171 -21.42 -15.97 -5.72
N ASP A 172 -21.13 -15.63 -4.46
CA ASP A 172 -21.82 -16.18 -3.29
C ASP A 172 -21.75 -17.72 -3.20
N VAL A 173 -20.71 -18.33 -3.76
CA VAL A 173 -20.47 -19.77 -3.65
C VAL A 173 -19.48 -20.02 -2.50
N CYS A 174 -19.93 -20.78 -1.51
CA CYS A 174 -19.08 -21.14 -0.38
C CYS A 174 -17.92 -22.05 -0.82
N GLY A 175 -16.68 -21.63 -0.55
CA GLY A 175 -15.48 -22.35 -1.00
C GLY A 175 -15.27 -22.33 -2.51
N GLY A 176 -15.95 -21.42 -3.22
CA GLY A 176 -15.76 -21.20 -4.63
C GLY A 176 -14.40 -20.56 -4.94
N THR A 177 -14.01 -20.61 -6.21
CA THR A 177 -12.72 -20.09 -6.69
C THR A 177 -12.88 -18.82 -7.53
N SER A 178 -14.09 -18.24 -7.60
CA SER A 178 -14.33 -17.06 -8.42
C SER A 178 -13.69 -15.84 -7.76
N GLU A 179 -12.86 -15.12 -8.52
CA GLU A 179 -12.22 -13.89 -8.07
C GLU A 179 -12.77 -12.69 -8.84
N LEU A 180 -12.73 -11.51 -8.21
CA LEU A 180 -13.07 -10.26 -8.89
C LEU A 180 -11.96 -9.91 -9.88
N ASP A 181 -12.35 -9.57 -11.10
CA ASP A 181 -11.43 -8.91 -12.03
C ASP A 181 -11.22 -7.44 -11.62
N CYS A 182 -10.36 -6.73 -12.34
CA CYS A 182 -10.05 -5.34 -12.00
C CYS A 182 -11.20 -4.34 -12.24
N ASN A 183 -12.28 -4.75 -12.91
CA ASN A 183 -13.52 -3.98 -13.08
C ASN A 183 -14.55 -4.31 -11.99
N GLY A 184 -14.21 -5.22 -11.07
CA GLY A 184 -15.12 -5.69 -10.03
C GLY A 184 -16.16 -6.69 -10.56
N GLU A 185 -15.93 -7.30 -11.72
CA GLU A 185 -16.77 -8.38 -12.23
C GLU A 185 -16.26 -9.72 -11.70
N CYS A 186 -17.15 -10.49 -11.07
CA CYS A 186 -16.79 -11.81 -10.56
C CYS A 186 -16.54 -12.82 -11.68
N GLY A 187 -15.37 -13.45 -11.70
CA GLY A 187 -14.95 -14.36 -12.76
C GLY A 187 -14.62 -13.65 -14.08
N GLY A 188 -14.45 -12.33 -14.06
CA GLY A 188 -13.98 -11.57 -15.22
C GLY A 188 -12.53 -11.90 -15.57
N LEU A 189 -12.14 -11.54 -16.80
CA LEU A 189 -10.80 -11.79 -17.33
C LEU A 189 -9.98 -10.50 -17.47
N ASN A 190 -10.52 -9.35 -17.09
CA ASN A 190 -9.80 -8.10 -17.23
C ASN A 190 -8.64 -8.06 -16.23
N LEU A 191 -7.46 -7.76 -16.74
CA LEU A 191 -6.24 -7.60 -15.96
C LEU A 191 -5.82 -6.13 -15.98
N ILE A 192 -5.13 -5.72 -14.93
CA ILE A 192 -4.48 -4.42 -14.89
C ILE A 192 -3.27 -4.48 -15.84
N ASP A 193 -3.21 -3.57 -16.80
CA ASP A 193 -2.08 -3.42 -17.71
C ASP A 193 -0.88 -2.74 -17.02
N GLU A 194 0.23 -2.57 -17.75
CA GLU A 194 1.44 -1.90 -17.26
C GLU A 194 1.21 -0.44 -16.85
N CYS A 195 0.08 0.15 -17.27
CA CYS A 195 -0.34 1.51 -16.95
C CYS A 195 -1.31 1.61 -15.78
N GLY A 196 -1.64 0.50 -15.13
CA GLY A 196 -2.58 0.51 -14.02
C GLY A 196 -4.05 0.57 -14.48
N VAL A 197 -4.32 0.43 -15.78
CA VAL A 197 -5.66 0.50 -16.36
C VAL A 197 -6.23 -0.91 -16.49
N CYS A 198 -7.44 -1.10 -15.98
CA CYS A 198 -8.12 -2.39 -16.08
C CYS A 198 -8.58 -2.65 -17.52
N GLY A 199 -8.15 -3.78 -18.11
CA GLY A 199 -8.49 -4.15 -19.49
C GLY A 199 -7.91 -3.19 -20.54
N GLY A 200 -6.87 -2.44 -20.18
CA GLY A 200 -6.14 -1.61 -21.12
C GLY A 200 -5.15 -2.42 -21.96
N ASP A 201 -4.75 -1.85 -23.10
CA ASP A 201 -3.75 -2.44 -24.01
C ASP A 201 -2.30 -2.20 -23.54
N GLY A 202 -2.10 -1.50 -22.41
CA GLY A 202 -0.80 -1.01 -21.99
C GLY A 202 -0.35 0.23 -22.78
N PRO A 203 0.88 0.71 -22.54
CA PRO A 203 1.44 1.80 -23.32
C PRO A 203 1.87 1.31 -24.71
N GLU A 204 1.80 2.19 -25.72
CA GLU A 204 2.38 1.90 -27.04
C GLU A 204 3.90 1.65 -26.94
N GLU A 205 4.46 0.91 -27.90
CA GLU A 205 5.89 0.61 -27.92
C GLU A 205 6.71 1.91 -27.89
N ASN A 206 7.72 1.96 -27.02
CA ASN A 206 8.54 3.14 -26.74
C ASN A 206 7.84 4.33 -26.09
N PHE A 207 6.59 4.19 -25.66
CA PHE A 207 5.90 5.21 -24.87
C PHE A 207 5.75 4.75 -23.41
N ASN A 208 5.69 5.72 -22.51
CA ASN A 208 5.17 5.49 -21.17
C ASN A 208 3.65 5.69 -21.14
N CYS A 209 3.05 5.43 -19.99
CA CYS A 209 1.60 5.54 -19.78
C CYS A 209 1.02 6.95 -19.86
N ASN A 210 1.87 7.98 -19.89
CA ASN A 210 1.46 9.37 -20.13
C ASN A 210 1.57 9.77 -21.61
N GLY A 211 1.95 8.83 -22.49
CA GLY A 211 2.19 9.11 -23.91
C GLY A 211 3.51 9.85 -24.18
N GLU A 212 4.45 9.82 -23.24
CA GLU A 212 5.78 10.39 -23.45
C GLU A 212 6.71 9.32 -24.04
N CYS A 213 7.47 9.69 -25.08
CA CYS A 213 8.47 8.82 -25.66
C CYS A 213 9.60 8.55 -24.66
N ILE A 214 9.98 7.29 -24.54
CA ILE A 214 11.06 6.79 -23.68
C ILE A 214 12.08 5.95 -24.47
N ALA A 215 12.08 6.07 -25.80
CA ALA A 215 13.04 5.38 -26.65
C ALA A 215 14.47 5.86 -26.36
N GLU A 216 15.43 4.94 -26.45
CA GLU A 216 16.85 5.21 -26.23
C GLU A 216 17.66 4.70 -27.42
N GLY A 217 18.55 5.53 -27.98
CA GLY A 217 19.26 5.18 -29.20
C GLY A 217 20.30 6.22 -29.61
N SER A 218 21.29 5.81 -30.41
CA SER A 218 22.39 6.71 -30.86
C SER A 218 21.96 7.74 -31.90
N ASN A 219 20.80 7.55 -32.53
CA ASN A 219 20.23 8.42 -33.55
C ASN A 219 19.00 9.17 -33.02
N LEU A 220 18.78 9.16 -31.71
CA LEU A 220 17.64 9.80 -31.04
C LEU A 220 18.13 11.00 -30.22
N ASP A 221 17.26 11.99 -30.06
CA ASP A 221 17.45 13.11 -29.16
C ASP A 221 17.25 12.67 -27.68
N ILE A 222 17.39 13.63 -26.77
CA ILE A 222 17.25 13.38 -25.33
C ILE A 222 15.82 13.03 -24.89
N SER A 223 14.84 13.20 -25.77
CA SER A 223 13.44 12.85 -25.57
C SER A 223 13.04 11.60 -26.36
N GLY A 224 14.01 10.86 -26.94
CA GLY A 224 13.79 9.60 -27.64
C GLY A 224 13.26 9.74 -29.06
N TYR A 225 13.24 10.95 -29.63
CA TYR A 225 12.79 11.17 -31.00
C TYR A 225 13.98 11.21 -31.97
N ASP A 226 13.81 10.65 -33.16
CA ASP A 226 14.82 10.79 -34.21
C ASP A 226 14.82 12.20 -34.84
N GLU A 227 15.70 12.43 -35.81
CA GLU A 227 15.78 13.73 -36.51
C GLU A 227 14.47 14.11 -37.25
N CYS A 228 13.53 13.18 -37.42
CA CYS A 228 12.24 13.39 -38.08
C CYS A 228 11.11 13.61 -37.07
N GLY A 229 11.39 13.56 -35.76
CA GLY A 229 10.38 13.67 -34.71
C GLY A 229 9.59 12.37 -34.48
N VAL A 230 10.10 11.22 -34.91
CA VAL A 230 9.47 9.90 -34.68
C VAL A 230 10.10 9.26 -33.44
N CYS A 231 9.26 8.86 -32.48
CA CYS A 231 9.71 8.19 -31.26
C CYS A 231 10.35 6.84 -31.61
N GLY A 232 11.63 6.65 -31.24
CA GLY A 232 12.36 5.42 -31.54
C GLY A 232 12.65 5.18 -33.03
N GLY A 233 12.52 6.21 -33.87
CA GLY A 233 12.79 6.12 -35.30
C GLY A 233 14.28 5.95 -35.63
N ASP A 234 14.58 5.60 -36.89
CA ASP A 234 15.93 5.36 -37.38
C ASP A 234 16.41 6.42 -38.39
N SER A 235 15.72 7.57 -38.42
CA SER A 235 15.94 8.65 -39.40
C SER A 235 15.73 8.25 -40.86
N SER A 236 15.16 7.07 -41.16
CA SER A 236 14.89 6.65 -42.55
C SER A 236 13.71 7.38 -43.17
N THR A 237 12.81 7.90 -42.35
CA THR A 237 11.66 8.72 -42.75
C THR A 237 12.00 10.21 -42.84
N CYS A 238 13.25 10.59 -42.55
CA CYS A 238 13.74 11.98 -42.62
C CYS A 238 14.06 12.41 -44.05
N SER A 239 13.47 11.75 -45.06
CA SER A 239 13.56 12.27 -46.42
C SER A 239 12.86 13.62 -46.41
N SER A 240 13.67 14.67 -46.43
CA SER A 240 13.34 16.01 -46.91
C SER A 240 13.00 16.00 -48.41
N GLU A 241 12.27 14.98 -48.85
CA GLU A 241 11.52 15.01 -50.09
C GLU A 241 10.20 15.66 -49.69
N PHE A 242 10.11 16.95 -49.96
CA PHE A 242 8.87 17.70 -49.94
C PHE A 242 7.74 16.82 -50.46
N ASP A 243 6.74 16.50 -49.64
CA ASP A 243 5.63 15.67 -50.10
C ASP A 243 4.75 16.51 -51.04
N GLY A 244 4.67 16.11 -52.30
CA GLY A 244 3.81 16.76 -53.28
C GLY A 244 2.35 16.80 -52.84
N CYS A 245 1.91 15.90 -51.94
CA CYS A 245 0.57 15.87 -51.40
C CYS A 245 0.25 17.01 -50.41
N GLU A 246 1.26 17.68 -49.86
CA GLU A 246 1.09 18.88 -49.02
C GLU A 246 0.78 20.14 -49.85
N LEU A 247 1.00 20.10 -51.17
CA LEU A 247 0.61 21.21 -52.06
C LEU A 247 -0.92 21.38 -52.07
N PRO A 248 -1.43 22.60 -52.20
CA PRO A 248 -2.85 22.79 -52.50
C PRO A 248 -3.22 22.12 -53.84
N VAL A 249 -4.46 21.64 -53.95
CA VAL A 249 -4.95 21.02 -55.20
C VAL A 249 -4.84 22.00 -56.37
N ASN A 250 -4.36 21.50 -57.51
CA ASN A 250 -4.05 22.23 -58.74
C ASN A 250 -2.84 23.16 -58.63
N TYR A 251 -1.81 22.71 -57.91
CA TYR A 251 -0.51 23.36 -57.85
C TYR A 251 0.63 22.42 -58.23
N ILE A 252 1.69 23.02 -58.78
CA ILE A 252 2.98 22.38 -59.03
C ILE A 252 4.10 23.19 -58.38
N TYR A 253 5.15 22.50 -57.92
CA TYR A 253 6.30 23.12 -57.27
C TYR A 253 7.59 22.48 -57.76
N SER A 254 8.66 23.28 -57.85
CA SER A 254 10.01 22.79 -58.16
C SER A 254 10.87 22.90 -56.91
N LEU A 255 11.51 21.80 -56.54
CA LEU A 255 12.50 21.79 -55.47
C LEU A 255 13.63 20.83 -55.80
N ASN A 256 14.87 21.33 -55.82
CA ASN A 256 16.08 20.57 -56.11
C ASN A 256 16.04 19.83 -57.45
N GLY A 257 15.39 20.44 -58.46
CA GLY A 257 15.18 19.84 -59.78
C GLY A 257 14.04 18.82 -59.87
N SER A 258 13.40 18.41 -58.77
CA SER A 258 12.19 17.58 -58.80
C SER A 258 10.95 18.44 -58.94
N VAL A 259 10.04 18.08 -59.86
CA VAL A 259 8.75 18.77 -60.03
C VAL A 259 7.68 17.98 -59.30
N TYR A 260 7.16 18.56 -58.21
CA TYR A 260 6.05 18.03 -57.43
C TYR A 260 4.72 18.54 -57.98
N TYR A 261 3.68 17.71 -57.89
CA TYR A 261 2.33 18.07 -58.32
C TYR A 261 1.29 17.59 -57.30
N ASN A 262 0.17 18.31 -57.22
CA ASN A 262 -1.07 17.84 -56.62
C ASN A 262 -2.24 18.31 -57.49
N VAL A 263 -2.93 17.38 -58.15
CA VAL A 263 -4.02 17.67 -59.08
C VAL A 263 -5.20 16.72 -58.85
N ASP A 264 -6.42 17.19 -59.14
CA ASP A 264 -7.66 16.41 -58.98
C ASP A 264 -8.17 15.78 -60.30
N PHE A 265 -7.35 15.81 -61.35
CA PHE A 265 -7.68 15.29 -62.68
C PHE A 265 -6.55 14.41 -63.24
N ASN A 266 -6.88 13.56 -64.20
CA ASN A 266 -5.91 12.68 -64.85
C ASN A 266 -5.07 13.49 -65.84
N ILE A 267 -3.76 13.24 -65.89
CA ILE A 267 -2.87 13.94 -66.82
C ILE A 267 -2.60 13.04 -68.03
N SER A 268 -2.98 13.51 -69.23
CA SER A 268 -2.65 12.88 -70.52
C SER A 268 -1.55 13.64 -71.29
N GLY A 269 -1.32 14.90 -70.91
CA GLY A 269 -0.29 15.77 -71.48
C GLY A 269 -0.04 16.97 -70.59
N PHE A 270 1.16 17.54 -70.66
CA PHE A 270 1.51 18.75 -69.93
C PHE A 270 2.51 19.61 -70.70
N GLN A 271 2.44 20.92 -70.50
CA GLN A 271 3.47 21.86 -70.94
C GLN A 271 3.60 23.05 -69.98
N TRP A 272 4.81 23.59 -69.89
CA TRP A 272 5.08 24.87 -69.22
C TRP A 272 6.41 25.45 -69.70
N ILE A 273 6.66 26.71 -69.34
CA ILE A 273 7.94 27.39 -69.57
C ILE A 273 8.59 27.71 -68.23
N VAL A 274 9.86 27.33 -68.10
CA VAL A 274 10.69 27.57 -66.92
C VAL A 274 11.25 28.99 -66.94
N GLN A 275 11.00 29.78 -65.89
CA GLN A 275 11.61 31.09 -65.67
C GLN A 275 12.53 31.09 -64.46
N GLY A 276 13.57 31.94 -64.51
CA GLY A 276 14.54 32.09 -63.41
C GLY A 276 15.69 31.08 -63.40
N ALA A 277 15.58 29.99 -64.17
CA ALA A 277 16.61 28.98 -64.36
C ALA A 277 16.75 28.60 -65.84
N THR A 278 17.87 27.98 -66.22
CA THR A 278 18.13 27.43 -67.55
C THR A 278 18.04 25.91 -67.52
N LEU A 279 17.31 25.32 -68.48
CA LEU A 279 17.37 23.87 -68.72
C LEU A 279 18.73 23.52 -69.34
N VAL A 280 19.58 22.85 -68.57
CA VAL A 280 20.93 22.42 -69.00
C VAL A 280 20.94 21.00 -69.54
N GLY A 281 19.93 20.20 -69.20
CA GLY A 281 19.75 18.84 -69.70
C GLY A 281 18.32 18.52 -70.08
N GLY A 282 17.99 17.23 -69.94
CA GLY A 282 16.66 16.69 -70.21
C GLY A 282 15.74 16.75 -69.00
N ALA A 283 14.52 16.27 -69.21
CA ALA A 283 13.59 15.94 -68.15
C ALA A 283 13.39 14.41 -68.15
N SER A 284 13.43 13.78 -66.98
CA SER A 284 13.25 12.33 -66.85
C SER A 284 12.84 11.92 -65.44
N GLY A 285 12.33 10.70 -65.29
CA GLY A 285 11.89 10.16 -63.99
C GLY A 285 10.47 10.59 -63.63
N GLY A 286 10.10 10.36 -62.36
CA GLY A 286 8.76 10.65 -61.84
C GLY A 286 7.66 9.77 -62.42
N ASP A 287 6.42 10.18 -62.16
CA ASP A 287 5.20 9.54 -62.62
C ASP A 287 5.04 9.62 -64.14
N ALA A 288 5.60 10.66 -64.77
CA ALA A 288 5.63 10.78 -66.22
C ALA A 288 6.44 9.63 -66.86
N ALA A 289 7.66 9.36 -66.37
CA ALA A 289 8.45 8.24 -66.89
C ALA A 289 7.79 6.88 -66.60
N SER A 290 7.23 6.70 -65.40
CA SER A 290 6.51 5.48 -65.01
C SER A 290 5.26 5.22 -65.86
N SER A 291 4.58 6.29 -66.29
CA SER A 291 3.39 6.24 -67.14
C SER A 291 3.71 6.25 -68.65
N GLY A 292 5.00 6.17 -69.02
CA GLY A 292 5.45 6.08 -70.41
C GLY A 292 5.32 7.38 -71.21
N PHE A 293 5.42 8.54 -70.54
CA PHE A 293 5.46 9.84 -71.20
C PHE A 293 6.83 10.07 -71.82
N PHE A 294 6.81 10.69 -73.00
CA PHE A 294 7.98 11.26 -73.64
C PHE A 294 8.03 12.74 -73.28
N ILE A 295 9.13 13.16 -72.66
CA ILE A 295 9.33 14.55 -72.28
C ILE A 295 10.40 15.16 -73.18
N GLN A 296 10.06 16.28 -73.82
CA GLN A 296 10.95 17.06 -74.64
C GLN A 296 11.21 18.41 -73.97
N THR A 297 12.48 18.75 -73.81
CA THR A 297 12.93 20.05 -73.32
C THR A 297 13.55 20.86 -74.46
N GLY A 298 13.26 22.16 -74.53
CA GLY A 298 13.87 23.04 -75.53
C GLY A 298 13.45 24.50 -75.36
N ASN A 299 14.40 25.44 -75.50
CA ASN A 299 14.16 26.88 -75.28
C ASN A 299 13.42 27.17 -73.95
N ASN A 300 13.84 26.56 -72.85
CA ASN A 300 13.17 26.64 -71.53
C ASN A 300 11.73 26.13 -71.47
N THR A 301 11.21 25.54 -72.54
CA THR A 301 9.89 24.91 -72.59
C THR A 301 10.03 23.43 -72.27
N VAL A 302 9.15 22.92 -71.42
CA VAL A 302 9.01 21.50 -71.10
C VAL A 302 7.67 21.04 -71.65
N ILE A 303 7.68 19.95 -72.42
CA ILE A 303 6.47 19.34 -72.99
C ILE A 303 6.52 17.84 -72.71
N GLY A 304 5.50 17.31 -72.05
CA GLY A 304 5.36 15.88 -71.77
C GLY A 304 4.07 15.35 -72.40
N PHE A 305 4.18 14.25 -73.15
CA PHE A 305 3.03 13.61 -73.79
C PHE A 305 3.28 12.10 -73.98
N SER A 306 2.22 11.31 -74.16
CA SER A 306 2.34 9.85 -74.40
C SER A 306 1.87 9.46 -75.81
N PHE A 307 2.72 8.78 -76.59
CA PHE A 307 2.34 8.22 -77.90
C PHE A 307 1.43 6.98 -77.80
N THR A 308 1.38 6.35 -76.63
CA THR A 308 0.62 5.12 -76.38
C THR A 308 -0.68 5.37 -75.62
N GLY A 309 -1.01 6.63 -75.31
CA GLY A 309 -2.16 6.99 -74.47
C GLY A 309 -1.96 6.66 -72.99
N GLY A 310 -0.73 6.73 -72.49
CA GLY A 310 -0.45 6.65 -71.06
C GLY A 310 -1.09 7.81 -70.31
N ILE A 311 -1.57 7.55 -69.10
CA ILE A 311 -2.27 8.51 -68.24
C ILE A 311 -1.61 8.46 -66.87
N ILE A 312 -1.32 9.62 -66.29
CA ILE A 312 -0.94 9.75 -64.88
C ILE A 312 -2.24 10.01 -64.10
N PRO A 313 -2.62 9.15 -63.14
CA PRO A 313 -3.85 9.33 -62.38
C PRO A 313 -3.87 10.64 -61.58
N ALA A 314 -5.07 11.16 -61.31
CA ALA A 314 -5.28 12.22 -60.33
C ALA A 314 -4.65 11.86 -58.98
N GLY A 315 -4.04 12.85 -58.33
CA GLY A 315 -3.30 12.65 -57.10
C GLY A 315 -2.09 13.58 -57.00
N CYS A 316 -1.12 13.14 -56.23
CA CYS A 316 0.07 13.89 -55.88
C CYS A 316 1.31 13.02 -55.95
N GLY A 317 2.46 13.66 -56.18
CA GLY A 317 3.75 12.97 -56.29
C GLY A 317 4.78 13.80 -57.03
N ILE A 318 5.77 13.12 -57.60
CA ILE A 318 6.81 13.73 -58.45
C ILE A 318 6.42 13.50 -59.91
N LEU A 319 6.11 14.57 -60.64
CA LEU A 319 5.70 14.51 -62.04
C LEU A 319 6.88 14.11 -62.93
N THR A 320 8.02 14.81 -62.79
CA THR A 320 9.27 14.57 -63.50
C THR A 320 10.42 15.28 -62.80
N ASN A 321 11.65 14.87 -63.06
CA ASN A 321 12.84 15.60 -62.63
C ASN A 321 13.41 16.39 -63.83
N LEU A 322 13.74 17.66 -63.61
CA LEU A 322 14.33 18.59 -64.56
C LEU A 322 15.80 18.81 -64.23
N ASP A 323 16.66 18.73 -65.25
CA ASP A 323 18.07 19.11 -65.13
C ASP A 323 18.23 20.62 -65.39
N LEU A 324 18.32 21.39 -64.30
CA LEU A 324 18.38 22.85 -64.25
C LEU A 324 19.73 23.34 -63.71
N ASP A 325 20.19 24.52 -64.16
CA ASP A 325 21.39 25.17 -63.60
C ASP A 325 21.19 25.77 -62.20
N SER A 326 19.95 26.03 -61.82
CA SER A 326 19.53 26.72 -60.61
C SER A 326 18.04 26.47 -60.35
N GLU A 327 17.54 26.84 -59.16
CA GLU A 327 16.10 26.73 -58.88
C GLU A 327 15.30 27.77 -59.66
N PRO A 328 14.17 27.36 -60.29
CA PRO A 328 13.35 28.25 -61.07
C PRO A 328 12.56 29.19 -60.16
N THR A 329 12.36 30.43 -60.61
CA THR A 329 11.56 31.41 -59.87
C THR A 329 10.06 31.17 -60.06
N GLN A 330 9.67 30.68 -61.24
CA GLN A 330 8.28 30.28 -61.54
C GLN A 330 8.18 29.43 -62.81
N PHE A 331 7.09 28.67 -62.92
CA PHE A 331 6.61 28.12 -64.18
C PHE A 331 5.48 28.99 -64.74
N ILE A 332 5.55 29.32 -66.02
CA ILE A 332 4.52 30.10 -66.72
C ILE A 332 3.94 29.30 -67.88
N ASN A 333 2.80 29.74 -68.41
CA ASN A 333 2.08 29.06 -69.49
C ASN A 333 1.88 27.58 -69.18
N ILE A 334 1.47 27.28 -67.94
CA ILE A 334 1.21 25.92 -67.48
C ILE A 334 -0.10 25.47 -68.14
N GLU A 335 -0.03 24.41 -68.93
CA GLU A 335 -1.20 23.80 -69.56
C GLU A 335 -1.14 22.29 -69.35
N PHE A 336 -2.26 21.71 -68.92
CA PHE A 336 -2.43 20.27 -68.78
C PHE A 336 -3.59 19.81 -69.66
N GLU A 337 -3.44 18.59 -70.18
CA GLU A 337 -4.46 17.87 -70.93
C GLU A 337 -4.99 16.71 -70.08
N ASP A 338 -6.30 16.48 -70.14
CA ASP A 338 -7.00 15.40 -69.43
C ASP A 338 -7.40 14.25 -70.38
N ASP A 339 -7.59 13.06 -69.83
CA ASP A 339 -7.94 11.83 -70.54
C ASP A 339 -9.33 11.87 -71.21
N SER A 340 -10.16 12.84 -70.83
CA SER A 340 -11.54 13.01 -71.32
C SER A 340 -11.63 13.51 -72.77
N ASN A 341 -10.52 13.90 -73.43
CA ASN A 341 -10.52 14.51 -74.78
C ASN A 341 -11.51 15.69 -74.89
N ASN A 342 -11.78 16.37 -73.77
CA ASN A 342 -12.76 17.44 -73.71
C ASN A 342 -12.07 18.75 -74.13
N PRO A 343 -12.37 19.32 -75.32
CA PRO A 343 -11.73 20.55 -75.78
C PRO A 343 -12.11 21.79 -74.96
N PHE A 344 -12.97 21.64 -73.94
CA PHE A 344 -13.38 22.69 -73.02
C PHE A 344 -12.86 22.49 -71.58
N PHE A 345 -12.14 21.39 -71.30
CA PHE A 345 -11.49 21.21 -70.01
C PHE A 345 -10.10 21.86 -70.06
N SER A 346 -9.97 22.99 -69.36
CA SER A 346 -8.70 23.69 -69.19
C SER A 346 -8.50 23.86 -67.68
N PRO A 347 -7.84 22.88 -67.02
CA PRO A 347 -7.59 22.98 -65.59
C PRO A 347 -6.60 24.13 -65.34
N GLU A 348 -6.93 24.99 -64.38
CA GLU A 348 -6.05 26.08 -63.98
C GLU A 348 -5.07 25.56 -62.93
N VAL A 349 -3.86 25.17 -63.38
CA VAL A 349 -2.77 24.74 -62.51
C VAL A 349 -1.78 25.89 -62.31
N ASN A 350 -1.47 26.18 -61.05
CA ASN A 350 -0.60 27.30 -60.68
C ASN A 350 0.77 26.82 -60.19
N TYR A 351 1.80 27.65 -60.38
CA TYR A 351 3.09 27.42 -59.74
C TYR A 351 3.01 27.87 -58.27
N PHE A 352 3.37 26.99 -57.36
CA PHE A 352 3.52 27.32 -55.95
C PHE A 352 4.84 28.04 -55.73
N SER A 353 4.80 29.26 -55.19
CA SER A 353 5.99 29.99 -54.74
C SER A 353 5.89 30.17 -53.22
N GLU A 354 6.91 29.72 -52.49
CA GLU A 354 7.06 29.98 -51.06
C GLU A 354 7.17 31.48 -50.71
#